data_AF-G5JZQ6-F1
#
_entry.id   AF-G5JZQ6-F1
#
_cell.length_a   1.000
_cell.length_b   1.000
_cell.length_c   1.000
_cell.angle_alpha   90.00
_cell.angle_beta   90.00
_cell.angle_gamma   90.00
#
_symmetry.space_group_name_H-M   'P 1'
#
loop_
_entity.id
_entity.type
_entity.pdbx_description
1 polymer ?
#
loop_
_entity_poly.entity_id
_entity_poly.type
_entity_poly.pdbx_seq_one_letter_code
_entity_poly.pdbx_strand_id
1 'polypeptide(L)'
;MTNYPFETLDDVDDIESLNYAKEALANGIKEADLMDSIRKVGRDNARTPMQWSKEKHAGFSEGQSTWLPVNPNYQEINVAEALANPDSIFYTYQELIALRKKEEWLVEGDYQLLSTADKVFAYKRQFGEDTYVIVVNVSDQKQSFAKDLAGAQVIITNTDVTKALETKCLEPWDAFCVKVAKQ
;
A
#
# COMPACT_ATOMS: atom_id res chain seq x y z
N MET A 1 0.49 -7.56 1.77
CA MET A 1 1.50 -8.44 2.39
C MET A 1 2.49 -7.56 3.12
N THR A 2 2.99 -8.03 4.27
CA THR A 2 4.12 -7.38 4.97
C THR A 2 5.40 -8.15 4.67
N ASN A 3 6.54 -7.55 4.97
CA ASN A 3 7.82 -8.26 4.95
C ASN A 3 7.78 -9.52 5.83
N TYR A 4 8.51 -10.56 5.44
CA TYR A 4 8.60 -11.81 6.16
C TYR A 4 9.64 -11.69 7.29
N PRO A 5 9.36 -12.20 8.49
CA PRO A 5 10.29 -12.13 9.61
C PRO A 5 11.40 -13.19 9.50
N PHE A 6 12.27 -13.09 8.49
CA PHE A 6 13.41 -14.00 8.32
C PHE A 6 14.27 -13.99 9.58
N GLU A 7 14.44 -15.15 10.22
CA GLU A 7 15.20 -15.29 11.47
C GLU A 7 16.68 -15.52 11.18
N THR A 8 16.97 -16.39 10.21
CA THR A 8 18.33 -16.83 9.88
C THR A 8 18.66 -16.66 8.40
N LEU A 9 19.94 -16.69 8.05
CA LEU A 9 20.37 -16.68 6.64
C LEU A 9 19.99 -17.96 5.88
N ASP A 10 19.74 -19.07 6.58
CA ASP A 10 19.31 -20.33 5.97
C ASP A 10 17.88 -20.24 5.42
N ASP A 11 17.09 -19.27 5.90
CA ASP A 11 15.74 -18.99 5.41
C ASP A 11 15.72 -18.14 4.12
N VAL A 12 16.89 -17.62 3.71
CA VAL A 12 17.05 -16.69 2.57
C VAL A 12 17.58 -17.45 1.36
N ASP A 13 16.90 -17.31 0.22
CA ASP A 13 17.29 -17.96 -1.04
C ASP A 13 17.99 -16.98 -2.00
N ASP A 14 17.76 -15.68 -1.82
CA ASP A 14 18.22 -14.65 -2.73
C ASP A 14 19.74 -14.53 -2.81
N ILE A 15 20.32 -14.83 -3.97
CA ILE A 15 21.78 -14.76 -4.20
C ILE A 15 22.38 -13.38 -3.91
N GLU A 16 21.63 -12.30 -4.14
CA GLU A 16 22.08 -10.93 -3.82
C GLU A 16 22.20 -10.75 -2.31
N SER A 17 21.17 -11.14 -1.56
CA SER A 17 21.16 -11.10 -0.09
C SER A 17 22.25 -11.99 0.51
N LEU A 18 22.48 -13.18 -0.05
CA LEU A 18 23.53 -14.11 0.38
C LEU A 18 24.95 -13.58 0.09
N ASN A 19 25.18 -12.95 -1.06
CA ASN A 19 26.47 -12.34 -1.38
C ASN A 19 26.74 -11.12 -0.50
N TYR A 20 25.74 -10.26 -0.30
CA TYR A 20 25.80 -9.15 0.63
C TYR A 20 26.12 -9.62 2.06
N ALA A 21 25.45 -10.68 2.53
CA ALA A 21 25.71 -11.26 3.85
C ALA A 21 27.16 -11.69 4.02
N LYS A 22 27.73 -12.39 3.03
CA LYS A 22 29.14 -12.82 3.05
C LYS A 22 30.10 -11.64 3.14
N GLU A 23 29.88 -10.60 2.34
CA GLU A 23 30.72 -9.39 2.34
C GLU A 23 30.56 -8.60 3.65
N ALA A 24 29.34 -8.40 4.12
CA ALA A 24 29.05 -7.65 5.34
C ALA A 24 29.68 -8.30 6.57
N LEU A 25 29.57 -9.63 6.70
CA LEU A 25 30.20 -10.37 7.80
C LEU A 25 31.73 -10.29 7.74
N ALA A 26 32.33 -10.39 6.55
CA ALA A 26 33.77 -10.22 6.37
C ALA A 26 34.24 -8.81 6.75
N ASN A 27 33.39 -7.80 6.56
CA ASN A 27 33.64 -6.41 6.95
C ASN A 27 33.29 -6.11 8.42
N GLY A 28 32.96 -7.14 9.22
CA GLY A 28 32.73 -7.00 10.66
C GLY A 28 31.34 -6.49 11.06
N ILE A 29 30.37 -6.48 10.14
CA ILE A 29 28.97 -6.22 10.48
C ILE A 29 28.43 -7.39 11.32
N LYS A 30 27.70 -7.07 12.38
CA LYS A 30 27.08 -8.10 13.24
C LYS A 30 25.93 -8.75 12.49
N GLU A 31 25.78 -10.06 12.69
CA GLU A 31 24.70 -10.84 12.08
C GLU A 31 23.31 -10.27 12.38
N ALA A 32 23.06 -9.76 13.59
CA ALA A 32 21.79 -9.14 13.94
C ALA A 32 21.46 -7.91 13.08
N ASP A 33 22.44 -7.03 12.84
CA ASP A 33 22.29 -5.82 12.02
C ASP A 33 22.14 -6.18 10.53
N LEU A 34 22.87 -7.19 10.07
CA LEU A 34 22.74 -7.77 8.74
C LEU A 34 21.33 -8.31 8.51
N MET A 35 20.82 -9.13 9.42
CA MET A 35 19.49 -9.72 9.31
C MET A 35 18.37 -8.68 9.39
N ASP A 36 18.55 -7.61 10.18
CA ASP A 36 17.62 -6.47 10.18
C ASP A 36 17.59 -5.77 8.81
N SER A 37 18.74 -5.59 8.17
CA SER A 37 18.82 -5.08 6.80
C SER A 37 18.09 -6.01 5.81
N ILE A 38 18.34 -7.32 5.86
CA ILE A 38 17.70 -8.30 4.96
C ILE A 38 16.17 -8.31 5.16
N ARG A 39 15.67 -8.29 6.40
CA ARG A 39 14.23 -8.19 6.67
C ARG A 39 13.60 -6.91 6.15
N LYS A 40 14.35 -5.80 6.06
CA LYS A 40 13.83 -4.51 5.58
C LYS A 40 13.85 -4.40 4.06
N VAL A 41 14.93 -4.81 3.41
CA VAL A 41 15.18 -4.52 1.98
C VAL A 41 15.36 -5.76 1.10
N GLY A 42 15.56 -6.93 1.69
CA GLY A 42 15.82 -8.17 0.96
C GLY A 42 14.67 -8.55 0.03
N ARG A 43 15.01 -9.04 -1.16
CA ARG A 43 14.03 -9.30 -2.23
C ARG A 43 13.10 -10.46 -1.93
N ASP A 44 13.53 -11.41 -1.09
CA ASP A 44 12.72 -12.56 -0.70
C ASP A 44 11.47 -12.17 0.07
N ASN A 45 11.43 -10.96 0.68
CA ASN A 45 10.19 -10.40 1.25
C ASN A 45 9.04 -10.32 0.25
N ALA A 46 9.34 -10.13 -1.03
CA ALA A 46 8.35 -10.05 -2.10
C ALA A 46 8.13 -11.39 -2.84
N ARG A 47 8.80 -12.47 -2.41
CA ARG A 47 8.79 -13.78 -3.07
C ARG A 47 8.18 -14.90 -2.24
N THR A 48 7.85 -14.63 -0.97
CA THR A 48 7.11 -15.59 -0.15
C THR A 48 5.82 -16.02 -0.84
N PRO A 49 5.38 -17.27 -0.67
CA PRO A 49 4.20 -17.79 -1.36
C PRO A 49 2.95 -16.92 -1.21
N MET A 50 2.14 -16.88 -2.27
CA MET A 50 0.87 -16.15 -2.26
C MET A 50 -0.09 -16.72 -1.21
N GLN A 51 -0.74 -15.83 -0.46
CA GLN A 51 -1.60 -16.18 0.66
C GLN A 51 -3.07 -16.26 0.21
N TRP A 52 -3.53 -17.44 -0.23
CA TRP A 52 -4.88 -17.64 -0.76
C TRP A 52 -5.95 -17.81 0.31
N SER A 53 -5.67 -18.59 1.36
CA SER A 53 -6.62 -18.93 2.42
C SER A 53 -5.91 -19.20 3.76
N LYS A 54 -6.67 -19.62 4.78
CA LYS A 54 -6.13 -20.07 6.09
C LYS A 54 -5.65 -21.53 6.10
N GLU A 55 -5.71 -22.21 4.95
CA GLU A 55 -5.32 -23.63 4.82
C GLU A 55 -3.80 -23.83 4.91
N LYS A 56 -3.36 -25.09 4.84
CA LYS A 56 -1.93 -25.45 4.82
C LYS A 56 -1.20 -24.64 3.73
N HIS A 57 -0.05 -24.07 4.10
CA HIS A 57 0.73 -23.18 3.23
C HIS A 57 -0.08 -22.04 2.61
N ALA A 58 -1.07 -21.52 3.33
CA ALA A 58 -2.02 -20.52 2.85
C ALA A 58 -2.78 -20.91 1.57
N GLY A 59 -2.98 -22.21 1.32
CA GLY A 59 -3.60 -22.71 0.08
C GLY A 59 -2.69 -22.64 -1.15
N PHE A 60 -1.41 -22.32 -1.00
CA PHE A 60 -0.45 -22.23 -2.10
C PHE A 60 0.03 -23.60 -2.60
N SER A 61 0.20 -24.58 -1.70
CA SER A 61 0.74 -25.90 -2.03
C SER A 61 0.24 -26.96 -1.07
N GLU A 62 0.07 -28.18 -1.57
CA GLU A 62 -0.23 -29.38 -0.77
C GLU A 62 1.05 -30.11 -0.30
N GLY A 63 2.21 -29.74 -0.86
CA GLY A 63 3.51 -30.37 -0.61
C GLY A 63 3.92 -30.36 0.87
N GLN A 64 5.00 -31.06 1.21
CA GLN A 64 5.50 -31.08 2.59
C GLN A 64 6.11 -29.74 3.01
N SER A 65 6.71 -29.03 2.06
CA SER A 65 7.29 -27.71 2.23
C SER A 65 7.07 -26.84 0.98
N THR A 66 7.33 -25.55 1.13
CA THR A 66 7.39 -24.57 0.04
C THR A 66 8.82 -24.11 -0.14
N TRP A 67 9.16 -23.59 -1.32
CA TRP A 67 10.54 -23.20 -1.65
C TRP A 67 11.02 -21.97 -0.85
N LEU A 68 10.09 -21.11 -0.44
CA LEU A 68 10.27 -20.07 0.60
C LEU A 68 9.14 -20.20 1.62
N PRO A 69 9.36 -19.81 2.88
CA PRO A 69 8.35 -19.93 3.92
C PRO A 69 7.13 -19.02 3.66
N VAL A 70 5.95 -19.50 4.05
CA VAL A 70 4.71 -18.71 4.02
C VAL A 70 4.68 -17.77 5.21
N ASN A 71 4.39 -16.48 4.99
CA ASN A 71 4.33 -15.50 6.06
C ASN A 71 3.30 -15.90 7.13
N PRO A 72 3.67 -15.97 8.43
CA PRO A 72 2.75 -16.38 9.49
C PRO A 72 1.45 -15.56 9.54
N ASN A 73 1.46 -14.31 9.06
CA ASN A 73 0.28 -13.46 9.01
C ASN A 73 -0.80 -13.93 8.01
N TYR A 74 -0.60 -15.02 7.26
CA TYR A 74 -1.60 -15.54 6.32
C TYR A 74 -2.94 -15.93 6.97
N GLN A 75 -2.92 -16.18 8.28
CA GLN A 75 -4.13 -16.39 9.08
C GLN A 75 -5.02 -15.15 9.12
N GLU A 76 -4.47 -13.95 8.94
CA GLU A 76 -5.20 -12.68 8.95
C GLU A 76 -5.25 -12.04 7.56
N ILE A 77 -4.17 -12.15 6.78
CA ILE A 77 -4.00 -11.56 5.46
C ILE A 77 -4.05 -12.67 4.41
N ASN A 78 -5.20 -12.87 3.77
CA ASN A 78 -5.31 -13.81 2.65
C ASN A 78 -6.44 -13.41 1.69
N VAL A 79 -6.46 -14.02 0.51
CA VAL A 79 -7.44 -13.72 -0.55
C VAL A 79 -8.86 -14.06 -0.11
N ALA A 80 -9.08 -15.20 0.56
CA ALA A 80 -10.41 -15.60 1.01
C ALA A 80 -11.04 -14.57 1.95
N GLU A 81 -10.29 -14.10 2.95
CA GLU A 81 -10.76 -13.06 3.88
C GLU A 81 -10.92 -11.70 3.18
N ALA A 82 -10.01 -11.34 2.27
CA ALA A 82 -10.11 -10.10 1.50
C ALA A 82 -11.35 -10.09 0.59
N LEU A 83 -11.72 -11.22 -0.01
CA LEU A 83 -12.93 -11.32 -0.84
C LEU A 83 -14.21 -11.29 0.00
N ALA A 84 -14.17 -11.83 1.23
CA ALA A 84 -15.31 -11.83 2.14
C ALA A 84 -15.61 -10.45 2.76
N ASN A 85 -14.59 -9.61 2.92
CA ASN A 85 -14.74 -8.25 3.46
C ASN A 85 -14.93 -7.22 2.32
N PRO A 86 -16.10 -6.58 2.18
CA PRO A 86 -16.35 -5.59 1.12
C PRO A 86 -15.49 -4.32 1.25
N ASP A 87 -15.01 -3.99 2.46
CA ASP A 87 -14.15 -2.84 2.72
C ASP A 87 -12.65 -3.20 2.65
N SER A 88 -12.31 -4.34 2.05
CA SER A 88 -10.93 -4.80 1.97
C SER A 88 -10.11 -4.03 0.93
N ILE A 89 -8.79 -4.09 1.09
CA ILE A 89 -7.82 -3.58 0.13
C ILE A 89 -8.10 -4.12 -1.29
N PHE A 90 -8.56 -5.37 -1.42
CA PHE A 90 -8.87 -5.97 -2.72
C PHE A 90 -9.90 -5.15 -3.50
N TYR A 91 -11.00 -4.75 -2.85
CA TYR A 91 -12.06 -4.00 -3.51
C TYR A 91 -11.66 -2.56 -3.81
N THR A 92 -10.84 -1.92 -2.98
CA THR A 92 -10.21 -0.62 -3.33
C THR A 92 -9.39 -0.74 -4.62
N TYR A 93 -8.54 -1.76 -4.75
CA TYR A 93 -7.75 -1.95 -5.99
C TYR A 93 -8.64 -2.29 -7.19
N GLN A 94 -9.67 -3.11 -7.00
CA GLN A 94 -10.64 -3.43 -8.05
C GLN A 94 -11.33 -2.16 -8.56
N GLU A 95 -11.79 -1.29 -7.66
CA GLU A 95 -12.43 -0.02 -7.99
C GLU A 95 -11.46 0.93 -8.72
N LEU A 96 -10.22 1.08 -8.24
CA LEU A 96 -9.19 1.88 -8.92
C LEU A 96 -8.91 1.39 -10.35
N ILE A 97 -8.83 0.07 -10.56
CA ILE A 97 -8.64 -0.52 -11.89
C ILE A 97 -9.88 -0.26 -12.76
N ALA A 98 -11.08 -0.40 -12.21
CA ALA A 98 -12.32 -0.14 -12.92
C ALA A 98 -12.45 1.34 -13.32
N LEU A 99 -12.10 2.26 -12.41
CA LEU A 99 -12.02 3.70 -12.68
C LEU A 99 -11.04 3.95 -13.83
N ARG A 100 -9.80 3.45 -13.76
CA ARG A 100 -8.81 3.65 -14.83
C ARG A 100 -9.27 3.16 -16.20
N LYS A 101 -10.09 2.10 -16.26
CA LYS A 101 -10.62 1.55 -17.51
C LYS A 101 -11.79 2.37 -18.08
N LYS A 102 -12.59 3.00 -17.22
CA LYS A 102 -13.82 3.71 -17.62
C LYS A 102 -13.62 5.20 -17.82
N GLU A 103 -12.68 5.78 -17.08
CA GLU A 103 -12.53 7.21 -16.93
C GLU A 103 -11.29 7.73 -17.66
N GLU A 104 -11.49 8.38 -18.81
CA GLU A 104 -10.40 8.93 -19.64
C GLU A 104 -9.56 9.97 -18.90
N TRP A 105 -10.16 10.70 -17.94
CA TRP A 105 -9.43 11.68 -17.14
C TRP A 105 -8.25 11.04 -16.39
N LEU A 106 -8.30 9.74 -16.04
CA LEU A 106 -7.19 8.94 -15.44
C LEU A 106 -6.00 8.67 -16.35
N VAL A 107 -6.17 8.85 -17.66
CA VAL A 107 -5.13 8.64 -18.66
C VAL A 107 -4.67 9.97 -19.25
N GLU A 108 -5.61 10.86 -19.56
CA GLU A 108 -5.34 12.10 -20.32
C GLU A 108 -5.37 13.37 -19.48
N GLY A 109 -5.96 13.34 -18.29
CA GLY A 109 -6.05 14.51 -17.44
C GLY A 109 -4.68 15.01 -17.00
N ASP A 110 -4.53 16.33 -16.88
CA ASP A 110 -3.29 16.95 -16.45
C ASP A 110 -2.90 16.52 -15.03
N TYR A 111 -1.70 16.90 -14.62
CA TYR A 111 -1.25 16.71 -13.25
C TYR A 111 -0.76 18.03 -12.69
N GLN A 112 -1.32 18.44 -11.56
CA GLN A 112 -0.82 19.59 -10.80
C GLN A 112 -0.74 19.25 -9.31
N LEU A 113 0.47 19.32 -8.76
CA LEU A 113 0.70 19.16 -7.32
C LEU A 113 0.07 20.32 -6.54
N LEU A 114 -0.58 20.00 -5.41
CA LEU A 114 -1.14 20.99 -4.50
C LEU A 114 -0.17 21.23 -3.33
N SER A 115 -0.04 22.49 -2.91
CA SER A 115 0.70 22.83 -1.69
C SER A 115 -0.12 22.44 -0.46
N THR A 116 0.42 21.52 0.32
CA THR A 116 -0.13 20.91 1.54
C THR A 116 0.97 20.72 2.59
N ALA A 117 0.63 20.17 3.77
CA ALA A 117 1.61 19.77 4.77
C ALA A 117 2.56 18.67 4.23
N ASP A 118 3.77 18.58 4.78
CA ASP A 118 4.85 17.71 4.30
C ASP A 118 4.46 16.23 4.15
N LYS A 119 3.57 15.74 5.02
CA LYS A 119 3.11 14.34 5.02
C LYS A 119 1.77 14.13 4.31
N VAL A 120 1.23 15.18 3.69
CA VAL A 120 0.00 15.11 2.89
C VAL A 120 0.37 15.20 1.43
N PHE A 121 0.16 14.12 0.69
CA PHE A 121 0.32 14.11 -0.76
C PHE A 121 -1.03 14.45 -1.40
N ALA A 122 -1.13 15.62 -2.01
CA ALA A 122 -2.33 16.03 -2.71
C ALA A 122 -2.02 16.61 -4.08
N TYR A 123 -2.83 16.26 -5.06
CA TYR A 123 -2.71 16.77 -6.42
C TYR A 123 -4.09 16.87 -7.06
N LYS A 124 -4.20 17.68 -8.10
CA LYS A 124 -5.38 17.72 -8.94
C LYS A 124 -5.09 17.20 -10.34
N ARG A 125 -6.15 16.72 -10.98
CA ARG A 125 -6.18 16.32 -12.38
C ARG A 125 -7.30 17.10 -13.06
N GLN A 126 -6.97 17.91 -14.06
CA GLN A 126 -7.90 18.64 -14.90
C GLN A 126 -8.13 17.86 -16.19
N PHE A 127 -9.39 17.71 -16.60
CA PHE A 127 -9.74 17.12 -17.87
C PHE A 127 -10.95 17.85 -18.44
N GLY A 128 -10.74 18.62 -19.52
CA GLY A 128 -11.74 19.58 -20.00
C GLY A 128 -12.13 20.56 -18.89
N GLU A 129 -13.42 20.63 -18.58
CA GLU A 129 -13.95 21.50 -17.53
C GLU A 129 -14.00 20.83 -16.14
N ASP A 130 -13.67 19.54 -16.06
CA ASP A 130 -13.72 18.78 -14.82
C ASP A 130 -12.39 18.82 -14.08
N THR A 131 -12.48 18.98 -12.75
CA THR A 131 -11.33 18.93 -11.86
C THR A 131 -11.52 17.85 -10.81
N TYR A 132 -10.51 16.99 -10.66
CA TYR A 132 -10.46 15.94 -9.66
C TYR A 132 -9.34 16.25 -8.68
N VAL A 133 -9.60 16.10 -7.38
CA VAL A 133 -8.61 16.32 -6.32
C VAL A 133 -8.39 15.01 -5.60
N ILE A 134 -7.14 14.57 -5.56
CA ILE A 134 -6.68 13.37 -4.87
C ILE A 134 -5.91 13.84 -3.65
N VAL A 135 -6.22 13.26 -2.48
CA VAL A 135 -5.61 13.60 -1.20
C VAL A 135 -5.24 12.30 -0.49
N VAL A 136 -4.01 12.20 0.00
CA VAL A 136 -3.51 11.06 0.77
C VAL A 136 -2.67 11.57 1.95
N ASN A 137 -3.04 11.20 3.17
CA ASN A 137 -2.18 11.33 4.34
C ASN A 137 -1.20 10.15 4.36
N VAL A 138 0.08 10.41 4.06
CA VAL A 138 1.12 9.38 3.97
C VAL A 138 1.84 9.24 5.32
N SER A 139 1.06 9.14 6.40
CA SER A 139 1.62 9.06 7.76
C SER A 139 0.72 8.42 8.79
N ASP A 140 1.36 7.92 9.84
CA ASP A 140 0.73 7.40 11.06
C ASP A 140 0.20 8.50 12.00
N GLN A 141 0.16 9.76 11.56
CA GLN A 141 -0.21 10.91 12.37
C GLN A 141 -1.33 11.69 11.70
N LYS A 142 -2.17 12.34 12.52
CA LYS A 142 -3.16 13.29 11.99
C LYS A 142 -2.45 14.44 11.28
N GLN A 143 -2.98 14.87 10.15
CA GLN A 143 -2.44 15.99 9.37
C GLN A 143 -3.51 17.06 9.14
N SER A 144 -3.09 18.33 9.13
CA SER A 144 -3.97 19.43 8.76
C SER A 144 -4.22 19.45 7.26
N PHE A 145 -5.47 19.68 6.86
CA PHE A 145 -5.86 19.79 5.46
C PHE A 145 -6.96 20.84 5.29
N ALA A 146 -6.56 22.07 4.97
CA ALA A 146 -7.46 23.23 4.91
C ALA A 146 -7.83 23.66 3.47
N LYS A 147 -7.91 22.71 2.53
CA LYS A 147 -8.41 23.01 1.18
C LYS A 147 -9.92 23.00 1.16
N ASP A 148 -10.52 23.99 0.50
CA ASP A 148 -11.96 24.04 0.29
C ASP A 148 -12.35 23.15 -0.89
N LEU A 149 -13.02 22.05 -0.55
CA LEU A 149 -13.58 21.08 -1.50
C LEU A 149 -15.10 20.93 -1.23
N ALA A 150 -15.76 21.98 -0.75
CA ALA A 150 -17.18 21.95 -0.44
C ALA A 150 -18.03 21.59 -1.67
N GLY A 151 -19.04 20.74 -1.48
CA GLY A 151 -19.92 20.27 -2.54
C GLY A 151 -19.26 19.31 -3.54
N ALA A 152 -18.02 18.86 -3.29
CA ALA A 152 -17.36 17.90 -4.15
C ALA A 152 -18.03 16.51 -4.08
N GLN A 153 -18.08 15.84 -5.23
CA GLN A 153 -18.57 14.48 -5.35
C GLN A 153 -17.45 13.49 -5.04
N VAL A 154 -17.67 12.58 -4.09
CA VAL A 154 -16.70 11.50 -3.79
C VAL A 154 -16.66 10.51 -4.94
N ILE A 155 -15.44 10.21 -5.42
CA ILE A 155 -15.18 9.23 -6.48
C ILE A 155 -14.72 7.90 -5.88
N ILE A 156 -13.79 7.94 -4.93
CA ILE A 156 -13.34 6.78 -4.15
C ILE A 156 -12.75 7.29 -2.83
N THR A 157 -12.91 6.53 -1.74
CA THR A 157 -12.41 6.89 -0.41
C THR A 157 -12.14 5.65 0.44
N ASN A 158 -11.22 5.74 1.39
CA ASN A 158 -11.06 4.78 2.48
C ASN A 158 -11.52 5.33 3.84
N THR A 159 -12.09 6.54 3.86
CA THR A 159 -12.42 7.30 5.06
C THR A 159 -13.70 8.12 4.90
N ASP A 160 -14.13 8.80 5.97
CA ASP A 160 -15.23 9.76 5.96
C ASP A 160 -14.73 11.13 5.45
N VAL A 161 -14.88 11.35 4.14
CA VAL A 161 -14.46 12.59 3.47
C VAL A 161 -15.17 13.81 4.05
N THR A 162 -16.46 13.70 4.37
CA THR A 162 -17.25 14.82 4.92
C THR A 162 -16.64 15.30 6.23
N LYS A 163 -16.37 14.37 7.14
CA LYS A 163 -15.73 14.67 8.43
C LYS A 163 -14.34 15.26 8.23
N ALA A 164 -13.54 14.72 7.31
CA ALA A 164 -12.19 15.24 7.04
C ALA A 164 -12.21 16.71 6.56
N LEU A 165 -13.16 17.05 5.68
CA LEU A 165 -13.30 18.41 5.15
C LEU A 165 -13.89 19.39 6.17
N GLU A 166 -14.89 18.99 6.95
CA GLU A 166 -15.48 19.82 8.00
C GLU A 166 -14.47 20.15 9.12
N THR A 167 -13.70 19.15 9.54
CA THR A 167 -12.68 19.32 10.59
C THR A 167 -11.36 19.89 10.08
N LYS A 168 -11.18 19.95 8.74
CA LYS A 168 -9.93 20.34 8.08
C LYS A 168 -8.74 19.49 8.55
N CYS A 169 -8.98 18.22 8.80
CA CYS A 169 -8.04 17.28 9.41
C CYS A 169 -8.18 15.90 8.75
N LEU A 170 -7.04 15.30 8.42
CA LEU A 170 -6.93 13.93 7.93
C LEU A 170 -6.48 13.04 9.10
N GLU A 171 -7.19 11.94 9.35
CA GLU A 171 -6.74 10.86 10.22
C GLU A 171 -5.55 10.11 9.56
N PRO A 172 -4.77 9.31 10.33
CA PRO A 172 -3.69 8.51 9.77
C PRO A 172 -4.15 7.68 8.56
N TRP A 173 -3.42 7.78 7.45
CA TRP A 173 -3.70 7.04 6.21
C TRP A 173 -5.03 7.35 5.50
N ASP A 174 -5.72 8.43 5.87
CA ASP A 174 -6.86 8.93 5.11
C ASP A 174 -6.49 9.19 3.65
N ALA A 175 -7.29 8.66 2.73
CA ALA A 175 -7.10 8.78 1.30
C ALA A 175 -8.44 8.86 0.57
N PHE A 176 -8.58 9.86 -0.29
CA PHE A 176 -9.78 10.01 -1.12
C PHE A 176 -9.51 10.74 -2.43
N CYS A 177 -10.40 10.54 -3.39
CA CYS A 177 -10.52 11.29 -4.62
C CYS A 177 -11.92 11.91 -4.70
N VAL A 178 -11.99 13.20 -4.99
CA VAL A 178 -13.26 13.92 -5.19
C VAL A 178 -13.25 14.68 -6.52
N LYS A 179 -14.41 14.80 -7.16
CA LYS A 179 -14.64 15.72 -8.27
C LYS A 179 -15.19 17.02 -7.70
N VAL A 180 -14.48 18.14 -7.91
CA VAL A 180 -14.93 19.44 -7.40
C VAL A 180 -15.91 20.09 -8.37
N ALA A 181 -16.89 20.82 -7.83
CA ALA A 181 -17.82 21.60 -8.64
C ALA A 181 -17.08 22.74 -9.36
N LYS A 182 -17.59 23.15 -10.53
CA LYS A 182 -17.09 24.34 -11.23
C LYS A 182 -17.16 25.56 -10.30
N GLN A 183 -16.05 26.27 -10.16
CA GLN A 183 -16.03 27.61 -9.57
C GLN A 183 -16.57 28.65 -10.55
#